data_AF-A0AAD3CGH4-F1
#
_entry.id   AF-A0AAD3CGH4-F1
#
_cell.length_a   1.000
_cell.length_b   1.000
_cell.length_c   1.000
_cell.angle_alpha   90.00
_cell.angle_beta   90.00
_cell.angle_gamma   90.00
#
_symmetry.space_group_name_H-M   'P 1'
#
loop_
_entity.id
_entity.type
_entity.pdbx_description
1 polymer ?
#
loop_
_entity_poly.entity_id
_entity_poly.type
_entity_poly.pdbx_seq_one_letter_code
_entity_poly.pdbx_strand_id
1 'polypeptide(L)'
;MTAMKLNAPRSNASGAVKRHRKKRSVLSEILVLVLVLLFFITIISTKLTNNVSTAAIPSTKAYKCNKKPVYDDFLYSQQKEDEQLIWGKGIKFDKICGGSYIEMGALDGLDFSNSFVFNKALDWKGLLVEASPINYAALEKNRKNEIALVHAGVCRKERDLHWVDKSAVGGFVEFAAKSFQNKWWNKNDIKNAKVVRCRTMKNILLETVGKNYHFDFYSLDVEGAEAEVLSSIDFSQVSFGIIFVEADKHNTRKNDNVKKILNANGYEFLYNIKNSDWFRHRNFQEIYKDVITFPAE
;
A
#
# COMPACT_ATOMS: atom_id res chain seq x y z
N MET A 1 -53.98 -7.19 -82.48
CA MET A 1 -55.17 -6.34 -82.72
C MET A 1 -56.18 -6.67 -81.63
N THR A 2 -56.32 -5.81 -80.62
CA THR A 2 -57.44 -4.85 -80.41
C THR A 2 -58.55 -5.54 -79.60
N ALA A 3 -58.98 -5.07 -78.42
CA ALA A 3 -59.76 -3.85 -78.17
C ALA A 3 -59.90 -3.65 -76.62
N MET A 4 -59.78 -2.43 -76.07
CA MET A 4 -60.87 -1.50 -75.61
C MET A 4 -61.88 -2.13 -74.62
N LYS A 5 -62.48 -1.48 -73.59
CA LYS A 5 -62.63 -0.08 -73.15
C LYS A 5 -63.43 -0.09 -71.81
N LEU A 6 -63.26 0.97 -71.00
CA LEU A 6 -64.26 1.76 -70.24
C LEU A 6 -65.03 1.22 -68.99
N ASN A 7 -64.87 2.02 -67.92
CA ASN A 7 -65.88 2.70 -67.07
C ASN A 7 -66.61 2.02 -65.88
N ALA A 8 -66.20 2.45 -64.66
CA ALA A 8 -66.96 3.20 -63.62
C ALA A 8 -68.22 2.59 -62.93
N PRO A 9 -68.77 3.17 -61.81
CA PRO A 9 -68.15 3.65 -60.56
C PRO A 9 -68.97 3.33 -59.25
N ARG A 10 -68.42 3.76 -58.09
CA ARG A 10 -69.06 4.20 -56.79
C ARG A 10 -69.84 3.21 -55.90
N SER A 11 -69.43 3.15 -54.62
CA SER A 11 -70.20 3.75 -53.48
C SER A 11 -69.41 3.71 -52.16
N ASN A 12 -69.43 4.83 -51.43
CA ASN A 12 -68.86 5.01 -50.08
C ASN A 12 -69.70 4.31 -49.01
N ALA A 13 -69.03 3.70 -48.01
CA ALA A 13 -69.58 3.53 -46.67
C ALA A 13 -68.46 3.64 -45.63
N SER A 14 -68.55 4.67 -44.80
CA SER A 14 -67.69 5.01 -43.69
C SER A 14 -67.88 4.04 -42.51
N GLY A 15 -66.79 3.43 -42.05
CA GLY A 15 -66.73 2.68 -40.79
C GLY A 15 -65.41 2.94 -40.07
N ALA A 16 -65.42 3.91 -39.15
CA ALA A 16 -64.27 4.29 -38.35
C ALA A 16 -63.94 3.21 -37.31
N VAL A 17 -62.89 2.43 -37.55
CA VAL A 17 -62.29 1.57 -36.52
C VAL A 17 -61.36 2.43 -35.66
N LYS A 18 -61.83 2.82 -34.47
CA LYS A 18 -61.02 3.45 -33.42
C LYS A 18 -59.86 2.52 -33.02
N ARG A 19 -58.66 2.76 -33.54
CA ARG A 19 -57.42 2.24 -32.94
C ARG A 19 -57.21 2.95 -31.60
N HIS A 20 -57.59 2.31 -30.49
CA HIS A 20 -57.13 2.71 -29.17
C HIS A 20 -55.61 2.47 -29.08
N ARG A 21 -54.81 3.49 -29.42
CA ARG A 21 -53.44 3.59 -28.92
C ARG A 21 -53.53 3.75 -27.41
N LYS A 22 -53.25 2.68 -26.67
CA LYS A 22 -52.99 2.72 -25.22
C LYS A 22 -51.85 3.74 -25.02
N LYS A 23 -52.17 4.98 -24.65
CA LYS A 23 -51.17 5.94 -24.15
C LYS A 23 -50.61 5.30 -22.89
N ARG A 24 -49.44 4.66 -22.98
CA ARG A 24 -48.66 4.33 -21.77
C ARG A 24 -48.39 5.67 -21.09
N SER A 25 -48.78 5.79 -19.82
CA SER A 25 -48.53 7.04 -19.10
C SER A 25 -47.01 7.21 -18.98
N VAL A 26 -46.53 8.44 -19.09
CA VAL A 26 -45.10 8.76 -18.93
C VAL A 26 -44.57 8.20 -17.59
N LEU A 27 -45.41 8.14 -16.56
CA LEU A 27 -45.10 7.47 -15.29
C LEU A 27 -44.77 5.98 -15.43
N SER A 28 -45.46 5.25 -16.32
CA SER A 28 -45.17 3.83 -16.58
C SER A 28 -43.81 3.63 -17.25
N GLU A 29 -43.38 4.55 -18.11
CA GLU A 29 -42.08 4.45 -18.79
C GLU A 29 -40.93 4.84 -17.85
N ILE A 30 -41.13 5.88 -17.02
CA ILE A 30 -40.20 6.26 -15.96
C ILE A 30 -40.03 5.13 -14.94
N LEU A 31 -41.12 4.47 -14.52
CA LEU A 31 -41.05 3.36 -13.57
C LEU A 31 -40.26 2.18 -14.13
N VAL A 32 -40.42 1.86 -15.41
CA VAL A 32 -39.64 0.81 -16.09
C VAL A 32 -38.17 1.18 -16.15
N LEU A 33 -37.83 2.44 -16.48
CA LEU A 33 -36.44 2.93 -16.50
C LEU A 33 -35.80 2.87 -15.10
N VAL A 34 -36.52 3.26 -14.05
CA VAL A 34 -36.03 3.17 -12.66
C VAL A 34 -35.80 1.73 -12.24
N LEU A 35 -36.73 0.82 -12.56
CA LEU A 35 -36.57 -0.62 -12.24
C LEU A 35 -35.41 -1.25 -13.00
N VAL A 36 -35.21 -0.89 -14.27
CA VAL A 36 -34.06 -1.34 -15.07
C VAL A 36 -32.76 -0.81 -14.48
N LEU A 37 -32.71 0.47 -14.10
CA LEU A 37 -31.54 1.07 -13.46
C LEU A 37 -31.22 0.40 -12.12
N LEU A 38 -32.23 0.17 -11.28
CA LEU A 38 -32.07 -0.53 -10.00
C LEU A 38 -31.57 -1.97 -10.23
N PHE A 39 -32.11 -2.69 -11.21
CA PHE A 39 -31.66 -4.04 -11.55
C PHE A 39 -30.20 -4.05 -12.05
N PHE A 40 -29.81 -3.08 -12.88
CA PHE A 40 -28.41 -2.92 -13.28
C PHE A 40 -27.50 -2.55 -12.11
N ILE A 41 -27.95 -1.69 -11.19
CA ILE A 41 -27.22 -1.38 -9.95
C ILE A 41 -27.05 -2.64 -9.08
N THR A 42 -28.09 -3.47 -8.95
CA THR A 42 -28.02 -4.73 -8.19
C THR A 42 -27.08 -5.74 -8.87
N ILE A 43 -27.11 -5.86 -10.20
CA ILE A 43 -26.18 -6.71 -10.97
C ILE A 43 -24.74 -6.21 -10.85
N ILE A 44 -24.52 -4.90 -10.94
CA ILE A 44 -23.19 -4.30 -10.78
C ILE A 44 -22.70 -4.53 -9.35
N SER A 45 -23.55 -4.34 -8.34
CA SER A 45 -23.23 -4.58 -6.94
C SER A 45 -22.89 -6.06 -6.69
N THR A 46 -23.69 -7.00 -7.22
CA THR A 46 -23.41 -8.45 -7.10
C THR A 46 -22.19 -8.91 -7.90
N LYS A 47 -21.90 -8.31 -9.07
CA LYS A 47 -20.63 -8.56 -9.78
C LYS A 47 -19.43 -7.97 -9.05
N LEU A 48 -19.57 -6.82 -8.39
CA LEU A 48 -18.53 -6.21 -7.57
C LEU A 48 -18.26 -7.04 -6.30
N THR A 49 -19.28 -7.64 -5.68
CA THR A 49 -19.09 -8.55 -4.53
C THR A 49 -18.50 -9.90 -4.95
N ASN A 50 -18.81 -10.39 -6.15
CA ASN A 50 -18.35 -11.69 -6.64
C ASN A 50 -16.98 -11.67 -7.34
N ASN A 51 -16.40 -10.48 -7.58
CA ASN A 51 -15.05 -10.31 -8.12
C ASN A 51 -14.01 -9.93 -7.07
N VAL A 52 -14.32 -10.10 -5.78
CA VAL A 52 -13.25 -10.24 -4.79
C VAL A 52 -12.57 -11.56 -5.10
N SER A 53 -11.55 -11.50 -5.95
CA SER A 53 -10.52 -12.52 -6.05
C SER A 53 -10.22 -12.96 -4.62
N THR A 54 -10.54 -14.21 -4.29
CA THR A 54 -10.12 -14.84 -3.04
C THR A 54 -8.62 -15.06 -3.13
N ALA A 55 -7.85 -13.97 -3.13
CA ALA A 55 -6.42 -14.02 -3.02
C ALA A 55 -6.13 -14.84 -1.76
N ALA A 56 -5.27 -15.85 -1.90
CA ALA A 56 -4.91 -16.70 -0.79
C ALA A 56 -4.43 -15.81 0.36
N ILE A 57 -4.92 -16.10 1.57
CA ILE A 57 -4.47 -15.37 2.76
C ILE A 57 -2.97 -15.65 2.90
N PRO A 58 -2.13 -14.61 3.06
CA PRO A 58 -0.71 -14.80 3.28
C PRO A 58 -0.44 -15.65 4.53
N SER A 59 0.73 -16.29 4.60
CA SER A 59 1.16 -17.03 5.78
C SER A 59 2.48 -16.48 6.29
N THR A 60 2.59 -16.26 7.59
CA THR A 60 3.88 -15.97 8.24
C THR A 60 4.76 -17.21 8.28
N LYS A 61 6.08 -17.00 8.21
CA LYS A 61 7.09 -18.03 8.53
C LYS A 61 7.59 -17.93 9.97
N ALA A 62 7.17 -16.89 10.69
CA ALA A 62 7.55 -16.70 12.07
C ALA A 62 6.99 -17.82 12.95
N TYR A 63 7.59 -18.01 14.12
CA TYR A 63 7.24 -19.06 15.06
C TYR A 63 7.42 -18.58 16.50
N LYS A 64 6.83 -19.28 17.47
CA LYS A 64 7.03 -18.96 18.90
C LYS A 64 8.47 -19.26 19.30
N CYS A 65 9.16 -18.28 19.88
CA CYS A 65 10.54 -18.44 20.31
C CYS A 65 10.71 -19.59 21.31
N ASN A 66 11.76 -20.40 21.13
CA ASN A 66 12.10 -21.51 22.04
C ASN A 66 12.70 -21.02 23.38
N LYS A 67 13.30 -19.83 23.37
CA LYS A 67 13.92 -19.19 24.54
C LYS A 67 13.29 -17.82 24.74
N LYS A 68 13.29 -17.34 25.98
CA LYS A 68 12.87 -15.97 26.27
C LYS A 68 13.89 -15.00 25.65
N PRO A 69 13.48 -14.11 24.72
CA PRO A 69 14.37 -13.11 24.15
C PRO A 69 14.70 -12.00 25.16
N VAL A 70 15.80 -11.30 24.92
CA VAL A 70 16.25 -10.11 25.66
C VAL A 70 16.29 -8.96 24.66
N TYR A 71 15.62 -7.85 24.98
CA TYR A 71 15.40 -6.74 24.04
C TYR A 71 16.19 -5.48 24.37
N ASP A 72 16.45 -5.23 25.66
CA ASP A 72 16.84 -3.92 26.20
C ASP A 72 18.05 -3.27 25.48
N ASP A 73 18.98 -4.07 24.98
CA ASP A 73 20.20 -3.58 24.29
C ASP A 73 20.00 -3.27 22.79
N PHE A 74 18.81 -3.51 22.25
CA PHE A 74 18.55 -3.49 20.80
C PHE A 74 17.38 -2.60 20.36
N LEU A 75 16.76 -1.86 21.29
CA LEU A 75 15.64 -0.95 21.02
C LEU A 75 16.17 0.45 20.68
N TYR A 76 16.36 0.73 19.38
CA TYR A 76 17.05 1.92 18.88
C TYR A 76 16.13 2.92 18.18
N SER A 77 14.84 2.62 18.00
CA SER A 77 13.93 3.49 17.26
C SER A 77 13.85 4.89 17.85
N GLN A 78 13.76 5.91 17.00
CA GLN A 78 13.70 7.30 17.44
C GLN A 78 12.44 7.59 18.27
N GLN A 79 11.32 6.95 17.94
CA GLN A 79 10.03 7.27 18.51
C GLN A 79 9.38 6.12 19.30
N LYS A 80 10.14 5.06 19.61
CA LYS A 80 9.68 3.84 20.30
C LYS A 80 8.75 2.97 19.44
N GLU A 81 8.89 3.04 18.11
CA GLU A 81 8.16 2.15 17.20
C GLU A 81 8.52 0.67 17.41
N ASP A 82 9.78 0.38 17.70
CA ASP A 82 10.22 -0.98 18.05
C ASP A 82 9.54 -1.50 19.33
N GLU A 83 9.48 -0.71 20.40
CA GLU A 83 8.73 -1.05 21.63
C GLU A 83 7.25 -1.30 21.30
N GLN A 84 6.66 -0.48 20.43
CA GLN A 84 5.27 -0.63 20.00
C GLN A 84 5.05 -1.91 19.19
N LEU A 85 5.99 -2.34 18.34
CA LEU A 85 5.87 -3.62 17.62
C LEU A 85 6.02 -4.82 18.56
N ILE A 86 6.87 -4.71 19.58
CA ILE A 86 7.11 -5.81 20.53
C ILE A 86 5.94 -5.94 21.52
N TRP A 87 5.49 -4.82 22.12
CA TRP A 87 4.56 -4.84 23.26
C TRP A 87 3.25 -4.08 23.05
N GLY A 88 3.03 -3.47 21.89
CA GLY A 88 1.85 -2.67 21.60
C GLY A 88 0.53 -3.43 21.69
N LYS A 89 -0.55 -2.69 21.97
CA LYS A 89 -1.90 -3.25 21.95
C LYS A 89 -2.34 -3.47 20.49
N GLY A 90 -2.71 -4.70 20.16
CA GLY A 90 -3.17 -5.08 18.81
C GLY A 90 -2.04 -5.36 17.82
N ILE A 91 -0.79 -5.10 18.20
CA ILE A 91 0.44 -5.42 17.46
C ILE A 91 1.45 -5.93 18.48
N LYS A 92 1.66 -7.25 18.56
CA LYS A 92 2.53 -7.84 19.59
C LYS A 92 3.36 -8.97 19.00
N PHE A 93 4.61 -8.64 18.65
CA PHE A 93 5.60 -9.60 18.20
C PHE A 93 6.53 -10.10 19.31
N ASP A 94 6.23 -9.81 20.59
CA ASP A 94 6.92 -10.41 21.73
C ASP A 94 6.96 -11.94 21.65
N LYS A 95 8.16 -12.51 21.71
CA LYS A 95 8.45 -13.95 21.61
C LYS A 95 8.01 -14.58 20.28
N ILE A 96 7.96 -13.79 19.21
CA ILE A 96 7.77 -14.27 17.85
C ILE A 96 9.12 -14.20 17.13
N CYS A 97 9.69 -15.35 16.79
CA CYS A 97 11.02 -15.50 16.20
C CYS A 97 10.95 -15.87 14.71
N GLY A 98 12.04 -15.65 13.97
CA GLY A 98 12.20 -16.10 12.59
C GLY A 98 11.25 -15.45 11.58
N GLY A 99 10.69 -14.28 11.91
CA GLY A 99 9.91 -13.48 10.97
C GLY A 99 10.81 -12.74 9.98
N SER A 100 10.18 -11.94 9.13
CA SER A 100 10.90 -11.10 8.18
C SER A 100 10.36 -9.68 8.09
N TYR A 101 11.21 -8.74 7.68
CA TYR A 101 10.82 -7.34 7.60
C TYR A 101 11.40 -6.60 6.40
N ILE A 102 10.84 -5.43 6.10
CA ILE A 102 11.46 -4.42 5.26
C ILE A 102 11.72 -3.19 6.13
N GLU A 103 12.90 -2.60 6.00
CA GLU A 103 13.18 -1.26 6.53
C GLU A 103 13.65 -0.38 5.37
N MET A 104 12.83 0.61 5.04
CA MET A 104 13.09 1.58 3.99
C MET A 104 13.49 2.90 4.66
N GLY A 105 14.65 3.43 4.27
CA GLY A 105 15.34 4.49 5.03
C GLY A 105 16.17 3.90 6.17
N ALA A 106 16.91 2.83 5.88
CA ALA A 106 17.61 2.05 6.92
C ALA A 106 18.81 2.76 7.55
N LEU A 107 19.19 3.94 7.07
CA LEU A 107 20.30 4.74 7.58
C LEU A 107 21.58 3.89 7.66
N ASP A 108 22.29 3.91 8.79
CA ASP A 108 23.48 3.09 9.02
C ASP A 108 23.14 1.69 9.56
N GLY A 109 21.86 1.34 9.66
CA GLY A 109 21.34 0.09 10.19
C GLY A 109 21.35 -0.03 11.72
N LEU A 110 21.75 1.01 12.44
CA LEU A 110 21.75 1.06 13.91
C LEU A 110 20.96 2.27 14.40
N ASP A 111 21.44 3.47 14.07
CA ASP A 111 20.85 4.73 14.52
C ASP A 111 19.39 4.80 14.06
N PHE A 112 18.50 4.97 15.03
CA PHE A 112 17.05 5.06 14.82
C PHE A 112 16.41 3.82 14.18
N SER A 113 17.12 2.68 14.12
CA SER A 113 16.60 1.50 13.45
C SER A 113 15.36 0.95 14.14
N ASN A 114 14.33 0.72 13.33
CA ASN A 114 13.08 0.11 13.75
C ASN A 114 13.12 -1.42 13.67
N SER A 115 14.13 -1.98 12.99
CA SER A 115 14.26 -3.43 12.80
C SER A 115 15.37 -4.09 13.61
N PHE A 116 16.27 -3.31 14.22
CA PHE A 116 17.48 -3.83 14.85
C PHE A 116 17.18 -4.90 15.91
N VAL A 117 16.19 -4.65 16.77
CA VAL A 117 15.71 -5.60 17.79
C VAL A 117 15.23 -6.92 17.18
N PHE A 118 14.57 -6.90 16.02
CA PHE A 118 14.03 -8.11 15.40
C PHE A 118 15.14 -9.03 14.90
N ASN A 119 16.20 -8.47 14.32
CA ASN A 119 17.36 -9.26 13.92
C ASN A 119 18.12 -9.83 15.11
N LYS A 120 18.36 -9.02 16.14
CA LYS A 120 19.24 -9.38 17.26
C LYS A 120 18.57 -10.24 18.31
N ALA A 121 17.34 -9.91 18.69
CA ALA A 121 16.62 -10.59 19.77
C ALA A 121 15.73 -11.73 19.27
N LEU A 122 15.22 -11.63 18.04
CA LEU A 122 14.18 -12.54 17.53
C LEU A 122 14.62 -13.38 16.32
N ASP A 123 15.86 -13.22 15.85
CA ASP A 123 16.39 -13.89 14.66
C ASP A 123 15.58 -13.65 13.38
N TRP A 124 14.92 -12.48 13.28
CA TRP A 124 14.28 -12.08 12.04
C TRP A 124 15.36 -11.69 11.02
N LYS A 125 14.99 -11.72 9.74
CA LYS A 125 15.84 -11.28 8.62
C LYS A 125 15.05 -10.34 7.75
N GLY A 126 15.67 -9.28 7.25
CA GLY A 126 14.94 -8.30 6.46
C GLY A 126 15.63 -7.86 5.19
N LEU A 127 14.86 -7.12 4.40
CA LEU A 127 15.32 -6.34 3.26
C LEU A 127 15.51 -4.90 3.73
N LEU A 128 16.74 -4.42 3.76
CA LEU A 128 17.05 -3.05 4.17
C LEU A 128 17.43 -2.23 2.94
N VAL A 129 16.79 -1.08 2.78
CA VAL A 129 17.00 -0.22 1.62
C VAL A 129 17.41 1.16 2.09
N GLU A 130 18.52 1.66 1.55
CA GLU A 130 19.09 2.96 1.89
C GLU A 130 19.55 3.68 0.62
N ALA A 131 19.25 4.97 0.51
CA ALA A 131 19.55 5.77 -0.68
C ALA A 131 20.87 6.53 -0.56
N SER A 132 21.30 6.90 0.65
CA SER A 132 22.57 7.58 0.87
C SER A 132 23.75 6.62 0.71
N PRO A 133 24.73 6.93 -0.15
CA PRO A 133 25.93 6.12 -0.29
C PRO A 133 26.74 6.02 1.01
N ILE A 134 26.74 7.08 1.84
CA ILE A 134 27.49 7.12 3.11
C ILE A 134 26.83 6.19 4.13
N ASN A 135 25.51 6.34 4.32
CA ASN A 135 24.76 5.52 5.25
C ASN A 135 24.77 4.05 4.81
N TYR A 136 24.58 3.77 3.52
CA TYR A 136 24.63 2.42 2.98
C TYR A 136 25.97 1.72 3.25
N ALA A 137 27.09 2.44 3.10
CA ALA A 137 28.42 1.86 3.39
C ALA A 137 28.60 1.52 4.88
N ALA A 138 27.91 2.19 5.80
CA ALA A 138 27.87 1.85 7.21
C ALA A 138 26.89 0.68 7.48
N LEU A 139 25.71 0.73 6.86
CA LEU A 139 24.70 -0.33 6.88
C LEU A 139 25.29 -1.70 6.53
N GLU A 140 26.08 -1.80 5.45
CA GLU A 140 26.74 -3.05 5.05
C GLU A 140 27.67 -3.63 6.13
N LYS A 141 28.30 -2.76 6.92
CA LYS A 141 29.19 -3.18 8.02
C LYS A 141 28.37 -3.65 9.22
N ASN A 142 27.28 -2.95 9.52
CA ASN A 142 26.47 -3.12 10.73
C ASN A 142 25.45 -4.28 10.61
N ARG A 143 24.96 -4.56 9.39
CA ARG A 143 23.79 -5.44 9.14
C ARG A 143 24.08 -6.57 8.15
N LYS A 144 25.10 -7.39 8.44
CA LYS A 144 25.56 -8.49 7.55
C LYS A 144 24.63 -9.70 7.44
N ASN A 145 23.68 -9.87 8.38
CA ASN A 145 22.83 -11.07 8.47
C ASN A 145 21.38 -10.72 8.16
N GLU A 146 21.14 -10.31 6.92
CA GLU A 146 19.86 -9.84 6.39
C GLU A 146 19.47 -10.65 5.16
N ILE A 147 18.20 -10.56 4.73
CA ILE A 147 17.76 -11.14 3.45
C ILE A 147 18.52 -10.46 2.31
N ALA A 148 18.55 -9.13 2.32
CA ALA A 148 19.28 -8.33 1.36
C ALA A 148 19.51 -6.90 1.89
N LEU A 149 20.62 -6.30 1.45
CA LEU A 149 20.89 -4.88 1.58
C LEU A 149 20.85 -4.26 0.18
N VAL A 150 20.14 -3.15 0.01
CA VAL A 150 19.96 -2.52 -1.30
C VAL A 150 20.28 -1.04 -1.23
N HIS A 151 21.29 -0.62 -2.00
CA HIS A 151 21.61 0.79 -2.21
C HIS A 151 20.76 1.35 -3.36
N ALA A 152 19.65 2.00 -3.04
CA ALA A 152 18.77 2.60 -4.03
C ALA A 152 17.85 3.66 -3.42
N GLY A 153 17.54 4.68 -4.20
CA GLY A 153 16.28 5.39 -4.02
C GLY A 153 15.11 4.53 -4.48
N VAL A 154 13.90 4.80 -3.99
CA VAL A 154 12.71 4.07 -4.42
C VAL A 154 11.58 5.02 -4.81
N CYS A 155 10.96 4.75 -5.96
CA CYS A 155 9.91 5.59 -6.53
C CYS A 155 9.10 4.84 -7.59
N ARG A 156 8.01 5.45 -8.07
CA ARG A 156 7.03 4.78 -8.95
C ARG A 156 7.58 4.36 -10.30
N LYS A 157 8.56 5.08 -10.83
CA LYS A 157 9.19 4.82 -12.12
C LYS A 157 10.68 5.04 -12.01
N GLU A 158 11.46 4.06 -12.45
CA GLU A 158 12.91 4.17 -12.34
C GLU A 158 13.45 5.37 -13.11
N ARG A 159 14.16 6.22 -12.40
CA ARG A 159 14.75 7.46 -12.93
C ARG A 159 15.87 7.90 -12.00
N ASP A 160 16.63 8.86 -12.47
CA ASP A 160 17.65 9.48 -11.65
C ASP A 160 17.01 10.61 -10.85
N LEU A 161 17.40 10.73 -9.59
CA LEU A 161 16.89 11.70 -8.63
C LEU A 161 18.04 12.44 -7.93
N HIS A 162 17.73 13.58 -7.31
CA HIS A 162 18.71 14.41 -6.62
C HIS A 162 18.62 14.21 -5.11
N TRP A 163 19.60 13.51 -4.55
CA TRP A 163 19.73 13.21 -3.14
C TRP A 163 20.51 14.30 -2.38
N VAL A 164 19.90 14.86 -1.34
CA VAL A 164 20.59 15.72 -0.37
C VAL A 164 21.05 14.87 0.80
N ASP A 165 22.36 14.83 1.04
CA ASP A 165 22.94 14.05 2.13
C ASP A 165 22.98 14.86 3.44
N LYS A 166 22.13 14.44 4.38
CA LYS A 166 21.99 15.03 5.73
C LYS A 166 21.72 13.97 6.79
N SER A 167 22.38 12.81 6.68
CA SER A 167 22.18 11.70 7.63
C SER A 167 20.68 11.38 7.76
N ALA A 168 20.13 11.39 8.98
CA ALA A 168 18.74 11.04 9.27
C ALA A 168 17.68 11.95 8.61
N VAL A 169 18.04 13.15 8.13
CA VAL A 169 17.11 14.06 7.41
C VAL A 169 17.51 14.24 5.93
N GLY A 170 18.27 13.27 5.40
CA GLY A 170 18.62 13.19 3.99
C GLY A 170 17.43 12.74 3.15
N GLY A 171 17.29 13.27 1.93
CA GLY A 171 16.12 12.97 1.11
C GLY A 171 16.25 13.40 -0.34
N PHE A 172 15.30 12.99 -1.17
CA PHE A 172 15.21 13.41 -2.56
C PHE A 172 14.55 14.77 -2.70
N VAL A 173 15.22 15.69 -3.41
CA VAL A 173 14.73 17.05 -3.67
C VAL A 173 13.36 17.04 -4.34
N GLU A 174 13.10 16.05 -5.19
CA GLU A 174 11.85 15.88 -5.93
C GLU A 174 10.64 15.54 -5.04
N PHE A 175 10.86 14.99 -3.85
CA PHE A 175 9.79 14.45 -3.00
C PHE A 175 9.66 15.15 -1.65
N ALA A 176 10.78 15.63 -1.09
CA ALA A 176 10.77 16.38 0.16
C ALA A 176 9.94 17.66 0.02
N ALA A 177 8.99 17.84 0.94
CA ALA A 177 8.11 19.01 0.94
C ALA A 177 8.89 20.30 1.18
N LYS A 178 8.45 21.43 0.61
CA LYS A 178 9.21 22.69 0.69
C LYS A 178 9.45 23.16 2.13
N SER A 179 8.49 22.94 3.02
CA SER A 179 8.62 23.26 4.44
C SER A 179 9.64 22.38 5.15
N PHE A 180 9.79 21.11 4.76
CA PHE A 180 10.86 20.23 5.22
C PHE A 180 12.22 20.72 4.71
N GLN A 181 12.32 20.96 3.40
CA GLN A 181 13.55 21.47 2.78
C GLN A 181 14.02 22.76 3.48
N ASN A 182 13.13 23.72 3.72
CA ASN A 182 13.49 24.98 4.36
C ASN A 182 13.90 24.83 5.83
N LYS A 183 13.46 23.77 6.51
CA LYS A 183 13.78 23.49 7.91
C LYS A 183 15.15 22.83 8.04
N TRP A 184 15.47 21.88 7.15
CA TRP A 184 16.62 20.99 7.32
C TRP A 184 17.74 21.20 6.31
N TRP A 185 17.43 21.79 5.14
CA TRP A 185 18.38 21.95 4.05
C TRP A 185 18.60 23.43 3.73
N ASN A 186 19.85 23.79 3.44
CA ASN A 186 20.20 25.09 2.90
C ASN A 186 20.31 25.03 1.36
N LYS A 187 20.45 26.20 0.72
CA LYS A 187 20.56 26.30 -0.75
C LYS A 187 21.77 25.55 -1.33
N ASN A 188 22.88 25.50 -0.59
CA ASN A 188 24.07 24.79 -1.03
C ASN A 188 23.87 23.27 -0.98
N ASP A 189 23.13 22.77 0.01
CA ASP A 189 22.80 21.34 0.09
C ASP A 189 22.04 20.88 -1.17
N ILE A 190 20.99 21.62 -1.56
CA ILE A 190 20.21 21.33 -2.77
C ILE A 190 21.05 21.46 -4.04
N LYS A 191 21.88 22.52 -4.13
CA LYS A 191 22.76 22.74 -5.28
C LYS A 191 23.80 21.61 -5.45
N ASN A 192 24.25 21.03 -4.34
CA ASN A 192 25.27 19.97 -4.31
C ASN A 192 24.67 18.56 -4.22
N ALA A 193 23.35 18.42 -4.37
CA ALA A 193 22.67 17.15 -4.33
C ALA A 193 23.30 16.15 -5.32
N LYS A 194 23.43 14.90 -4.87
CA LYS A 194 24.04 13.82 -5.65
C LYS A 194 22.99 13.11 -6.46
N VAL A 195 23.36 12.64 -7.64
CA VAL A 195 22.46 11.80 -8.43
C VAL A 195 22.46 10.40 -7.81
N VAL A 196 21.28 9.91 -7.44
CA VAL A 196 21.06 8.52 -7.01
C VAL A 196 19.98 7.91 -7.88
N ARG A 197 20.22 6.70 -8.37
CA ARG A 197 19.26 5.94 -9.17
C ARG A 197 18.10 5.49 -8.28
N CYS A 198 16.89 5.89 -8.64
CA CYS A 198 15.68 5.31 -8.08
C CYS A 198 15.32 4.01 -8.81
N ARG A 199 14.88 3.00 -8.05
CA ARG A 199 14.31 1.74 -8.52
C ARG A 199 12.85 1.59 -8.06
N THR A 200 12.11 0.65 -8.64
CA THR A 200 10.76 0.30 -8.15
C THR A 200 10.81 -0.77 -7.08
N MET A 201 9.89 -0.75 -6.11
CA MET A 201 9.75 -1.86 -5.16
C MET A 201 9.48 -3.17 -5.87
N LYS A 202 8.67 -3.17 -6.94
CA LYS A 202 8.42 -4.37 -7.75
C LYS A 202 9.72 -5.08 -8.17
N ASN A 203 10.70 -4.34 -8.70
CA ASN A 203 11.95 -4.93 -9.16
C ASN A 203 12.83 -5.35 -7.99
N ILE A 204 12.98 -4.50 -6.95
CA ILE A 204 13.76 -4.83 -5.76
C ILE A 204 13.23 -6.11 -5.10
N LEU A 205 11.91 -6.22 -4.89
CA LEU A 205 11.28 -7.37 -4.26
C LEU A 205 11.44 -8.64 -5.10
N LEU A 206 11.24 -8.54 -6.41
CA LEU A 206 11.38 -9.68 -7.31
C LEU A 206 12.81 -10.25 -7.32
N GLU A 207 13.82 -9.39 -7.28
CA GLU A 207 15.22 -9.81 -7.29
C GLU A 207 15.71 -10.38 -5.95
N THR A 208 15.11 -9.93 -4.84
CA THR A 208 15.57 -10.27 -3.49
C THR A 208 14.81 -11.46 -2.89
N VAL A 209 13.48 -11.42 -2.94
CA VAL A 209 12.61 -12.42 -2.31
C VAL A 209 11.72 -13.17 -3.30
N GLY A 210 11.70 -12.74 -4.57
CA GLY A 210 10.88 -13.36 -5.60
C GLY A 210 9.41 -12.94 -5.54
N LYS A 211 8.53 -13.88 -5.91
CA LYS A 211 7.08 -13.68 -5.96
C LYS A 211 6.39 -14.37 -4.80
N ASN A 212 5.17 -13.92 -4.47
CA ASN A 212 4.31 -14.47 -3.42
C ASN A 212 5.00 -14.50 -2.05
N TYR A 213 5.65 -13.39 -1.69
CA TYR A 213 6.37 -13.27 -0.42
C TYR A 213 5.57 -12.48 0.61
N HIS A 214 5.61 -12.93 1.86
CA HIS A 214 5.01 -12.22 2.98
C HIS A 214 6.12 -11.78 3.94
N PHE A 215 6.20 -10.47 4.21
CA PHE A 215 6.98 -9.96 5.34
C PHE A 215 6.06 -9.73 6.52
N ASP A 216 6.57 -9.89 7.72
CA ASP A 216 5.79 -9.67 8.93
C ASP A 216 5.65 -8.20 9.30
N PHE A 217 6.66 -7.41 8.91
CA PHE A 217 6.78 -6.01 9.25
C PHE A 217 7.36 -5.18 8.10
N TYR A 218 6.87 -3.95 7.91
CA TYR A 218 7.47 -2.95 7.03
C TYR A 218 7.55 -1.58 7.73
N SER A 219 8.77 -1.07 7.94
CA SER A 219 9.05 0.33 8.28
C SER A 219 9.25 1.15 7.00
N LEU A 220 8.49 2.22 6.81
CA LEU A 220 8.62 3.11 5.67
C LEU A 220 8.80 4.56 6.10
N ASP A 221 10.04 5.04 6.03
CA ASP A 221 10.42 6.42 6.30
C ASP A 221 11.47 6.86 5.25
N VAL A 222 11.07 7.73 4.32
CA VAL A 222 11.91 8.15 3.17
C VAL A 222 11.79 9.64 2.88
N GLU A 223 11.49 10.41 3.92
CA GLU A 223 11.50 11.88 3.91
C GLU A 223 10.68 12.49 2.76
N GLY A 224 9.47 11.94 2.55
CA GLY A 224 8.45 12.49 1.65
C GLY A 224 8.12 11.63 0.42
N ALA A 225 8.90 10.57 0.15
CA ALA A 225 8.68 9.69 -0.99
C ALA A 225 7.72 8.51 -0.71
N GLU A 226 7.07 8.45 0.46
CA GLU A 226 6.34 7.27 0.94
C GLU A 226 5.25 6.82 -0.04
N ALA A 227 4.48 7.76 -0.60
CA ALA A 227 3.44 7.45 -1.58
C ALA A 227 4.01 6.93 -2.92
N GLU A 228 5.20 7.39 -3.33
CA GLU A 228 5.90 6.92 -4.52
C GLU A 228 6.42 5.49 -4.34
N VAL A 229 6.97 5.18 -3.15
CA VAL A 229 7.40 3.83 -2.77
C VAL A 229 6.22 2.87 -2.83
N LEU A 230 5.12 3.17 -2.13
CA LEU A 230 3.95 2.30 -2.08
C LEU A 230 3.29 2.11 -3.46
N SER A 231 3.27 3.16 -4.29
CA SER A 231 2.73 3.09 -5.66
C SER A 231 3.55 2.21 -6.61
N SER A 232 4.76 1.79 -6.19
CA SER A 232 5.67 0.94 -6.96
C SER A 232 5.62 -0.54 -6.55
N ILE A 233 4.82 -0.88 -5.52
CA ILE A 233 4.65 -2.25 -5.02
C ILE A 233 3.59 -2.98 -5.84
N ASP A 234 3.88 -4.25 -6.16
CA ASP A 234 2.87 -5.18 -6.67
C ASP A 234 2.27 -5.96 -5.50
N PHE A 235 1.19 -5.42 -4.92
CA PHE A 235 0.51 -6.01 -3.76
C PHE A 235 -0.16 -7.37 -4.06
N SER A 236 -0.22 -7.79 -5.33
CA SER A 236 -0.64 -9.15 -5.68
C SER A 236 0.47 -10.19 -5.45
N GLN A 237 1.73 -9.75 -5.36
CA GLN A 237 2.91 -10.61 -5.24
C GLN A 237 3.58 -10.49 -3.88
N VAL A 238 3.39 -9.39 -3.17
CA VAL A 238 4.00 -9.16 -1.86
C VAL A 238 2.97 -8.62 -0.88
N SER A 239 3.05 -9.08 0.36
CA SER A 239 2.20 -8.63 1.46
C SER A 239 3.03 -8.39 2.72
N PHE A 240 2.42 -7.72 3.68
CA PHE A 240 3.02 -7.28 4.94
C PHE A 240 2.02 -7.55 6.07
N GLY A 241 2.45 -8.02 7.24
CA GLY A 241 1.58 -8.14 8.41
C GLY A 241 1.20 -6.78 8.97
N ILE A 242 2.22 -6.01 9.36
CA ILE A 242 2.15 -4.62 9.82
C ILE A 242 2.98 -3.73 8.91
N ILE A 243 2.49 -2.53 8.65
CA ILE A 243 3.29 -1.45 8.08
C ILE A 243 3.05 -0.19 8.90
N PHE A 244 4.12 0.53 9.25
CA PHE A 244 3.99 1.92 9.65
C PHE A 244 4.73 2.80 8.66
N VAL A 245 4.19 4.00 8.47
CA VAL A 245 4.66 4.95 7.46
C VAL A 245 4.85 6.32 8.10
N GLU A 246 5.97 6.96 7.80
CA GLU A 246 6.23 8.33 8.22
C GLU A 246 5.19 9.29 7.64
N ALA A 247 4.56 10.04 8.54
CA ALA A 247 3.36 10.83 8.33
C ALA A 247 3.51 12.20 9.03
N ASP A 248 4.59 12.91 8.70
CA ASP A 248 4.84 14.26 9.20
C ASP A 248 3.75 15.28 8.79
N LYS A 249 3.88 16.50 9.31
CA LYS A 249 2.98 17.62 8.98
C LYS A 249 3.45 18.42 7.76
N HIS A 250 4.58 18.09 7.16
CA HIS A 250 5.13 18.81 6.02
C HIS A 250 4.33 18.51 4.74
N ASN A 251 3.72 17.33 4.63
CA ASN A 251 2.88 16.96 3.48
C ASN A 251 1.66 16.11 3.82
N THR A 252 0.58 16.74 4.29
CA THR A 252 -0.68 16.03 4.63
C THR A 252 -1.33 15.34 3.43
N ARG A 253 -1.19 15.88 2.21
CA ARG A 253 -1.71 15.26 0.98
C ARG A 253 -1.02 13.93 0.69
N LYS A 254 0.28 13.83 0.95
CA LYS A 254 1.02 12.56 0.88
C LYS A 254 0.44 11.56 1.87
N ASN A 255 0.24 11.95 3.13
CA ASN A 255 -0.31 11.07 4.17
C ASN A 255 -1.69 10.53 3.78
N ASP A 256 -2.55 11.38 3.23
CA ASP A 256 -3.86 10.97 2.72
C ASP A 256 -3.75 9.97 1.56
N ASN A 257 -2.77 10.16 0.66
CA ASN A 257 -2.53 9.25 -0.45
C ASN A 257 -1.99 7.89 0.03
N VAL A 258 -1.07 7.88 1.01
CA VAL A 258 -0.59 6.65 1.67
C VAL A 258 -1.77 5.84 2.22
N LYS A 259 -2.66 6.50 2.98
CA LYS A 259 -3.87 5.86 3.53
C LYS A 259 -4.74 5.24 2.45
N LYS A 260 -4.95 5.95 1.34
CA LYS A 260 -5.74 5.45 0.20
C LYS A 260 -5.10 4.24 -0.47
N ILE A 261 -3.79 4.28 -0.71
CA ILE A 261 -3.05 3.18 -1.35
C ILE A 261 -3.14 1.93 -0.47
N LEU A 262 -2.83 2.05 0.83
CA LEU A 262 -2.85 0.91 1.74
C LEU A 262 -4.27 0.36 1.93
N ASN A 263 -5.28 1.24 2.06
CA ASN A 263 -6.67 0.80 2.18
C ASN A 263 -7.16 0.02 0.95
N ALA A 264 -6.82 0.49 -0.24
CA ALA A 264 -7.17 -0.19 -1.50
C ALA A 264 -6.50 -1.56 -1.64
N ASN A 265 -5.36 -1.77 -0.96
CA ASN A 265 -4.57 -3.00 -1.04
C ASN A 265 -4.70 -3.90 0.20
N GLY A 266 -5.81 -3.80 0.94
CA GLY A 266 -6.15 -4.77 1.99
C GLY A 266 -5.56 -4.46 3.36
N TYR A 267 -5.13 -3.22 3.60
CA TYR A 267 -4.65 -2.77 4.90
C TYR A 267 -5.66 -1.82 5.57
N GLU A 268 -5.81 -1.92 6.87
CA GLU A 268 -6.61 -1.01 7.67
C GLU A 268 -5.72 -0.07 8.48
N PHE A 269 -6.13 1.19 8.60
CA PHE A 269 -5.47 2.15 9.48
C PHE A 269 -5.84 1.83 10.93
N LEU A 270 -4.84 1.79 11.81
CA LEU A 270 -5.04 1.55 13.23
C LEU A 270 -5.04 2.85 14.03
N TYR A 271 -3.94 3.58 13.96
CA TYR A 271 -3.73 4.80 14.72
C TYR A 271 -2.51 5.55 14.18
N ASN A 272 -2.37 6.80 14.63
CA ASN A 272 -1.16 7.59 14.48
C ASN A 272 -0.50 7.71 15.85
N ILE A 273 0.79 7.39 15.94
CA ILE A 273 1.61 7.64 17.14
C ILE A 273 2.72 8.59 16.71
N LYS A 274 2.74 9.79 17.31
CA LYS A 274 3.68 10.88 16.98
C LYS A 274 3.63 11.25 15.49
N ASN A 275 4.59 10.79 14.69
CA ASN A 275 4.63 11.06 13.24
C ASN A 275 4.51 9.78 12.41
N SER A 276 4.06 8.66 12.99
CA SER A 276 3.98 7.38 12.29
C SER A 276 2.53 6.93 12.20
N ASP A 277 2.02 6.77 10.96
CA ASP A 277 0.72 6.17 10.69
C ASP A 277 0.86 4.64 10.63
N TRP A 278 0.11 3.93 11.47
CA TRP A 278 0.18 2.48 11.59
C TRP A 278 -0.98 1.80 10.86
N PHE A 279 -0.65 0.74 10.14
CA PHE A 279 -1.60 -0.06 9.39
C PHE A 279 -1.35 -1.55 9.61
N ARG A 280 -2.41 -2.33 9.41
CA ARG A 280 -2.39 -3.77 9.57
C ARG A 280 -3.10 -4.44 8.41
N HIS A 281 -2.61 -5.60 7.99
CA HIS A 281 -3.31 -6.41 6.99
C HIS A 281 -4.69 -6.83 7.54
N ARG A 282 -5.76 -6.72 6.73
CA ARG A 282 -7.13 -7.04 7.21
C ARG A 282 -7.29 -8.48 7.73
N ASN A 283 -6.47 -9.40 7.22
CA ASN A 283 -6.44 -10.81 7.67
C ASN A 283 -5.37 -11.08 8.75
N PHE A 284 -4.88 -10.06 9.48
CA PHE A 284 -3.77 -10.22 10.44
C PHE A 284 -4.01 -11.33 11.47
N GLN A 285 -5.21 -11.40 12.06
CA GLN A 285 -5.52 -12.46 13.01
C GLN A 285 -5.35 -13.86 12.41
N GLU A 286 -5.81 -14.05 11.17
CA GLU A 286 -5.70 -15.33 10.45
C GLU A 286 -4.25 -15.64 10.07
N ILE A 287 -3.48 -14.65 9.61
CA ILE A 287 -2.06 -14.79 9.25
C ILE A 287 -1.24 -15.28 10.46
N TYR A 288 -1.55 -14.79 11.66
CA TYR A 288 -0.76 -15.02 12.87
C TYR A 288 -1.41 -15.94 13.91
N LYS A 289 -2.55 -16.57 13.61
CA LYS A 289 -3.35 -17.36 14.56
C LYS A 289 -2.57 -18.45 15.30
N ASP A 290 -1.55 -19.01 14.65
CA ASP A 290 -0.75 -20.11 15.18
C ASP A 290 0.39 -19.62 16.10
N VAL A 291 0.75 -18.33 16.01
CA VAL A 291 1.92 -17.75 16.68
C VAL A 291 1.58 -16.66 17.69
N ILE A 292 0.51 -15.89 17.46
CA ILE A 292 0.02 -14.84 18.35
C ILE A 292 -1.32 -15.28 18.97
N THR A 293 -1.42 -15.16 20.30
CA THR A 293 -2.70 -15.31 21.00
C THR A 293 -3.46 -13.99 20.99
N PHE A 294 -4.62 -13.96 20.36
CA PHE A 294 -5.53 -12.83 20.41
C PHE A 294 -6.49 -12.99 21.60
N PRO A 295 -6.80 -11.92 22.36
CA PRO A 295 -7.87 -11.97 23.34
C PRO A 295 -9.19 -12.31 22.65
N ALA A 296 -10.07 -13.07 23.33
CA ALA A 296 -11.43 -13.29 22.84
C ALA A 296 -12.16 -11.93 22.74
N GLU A 297 -12.86 -11.72 21.62
CA GLU A 297 -13.70 -10.54 21.39
C GLU A 297 -14.91 -10.49 22.33
#